data_AF-A0A918LX38-F1
#
_entry.id   AF-A0A918LX38-F1
#
_cell.length_a   1.000
_cell.length_b   1.000
_cell.length_c   1.000
_cell.angle_alpha   90.00
_cell.angle_beta   90.00
_cell.angle_gamma   90.00
#
_symmetry.space_group_name_H-M   'P 1'
#
loop_
_entity.id
_entity.type
_entity.pdbx_description
1 polymer ?
#
loop_
_entity_poly.entity_id
_entity_poly.type
_entity_poly.pdbx_seq_one_letter_code
_entity_poly.pdbx_strand_id
1 'polypeptide(L)' 'MKVTKLVSTCDLKDCPTIYTTDRGTLLVQGETPADHGLDIPPHETVVEIPEQLIFDLIRKGLRGV' A
#
# COMPACT_ATOMS: atom_id res chain seq x y z
N MET A 1 -14.97 -4.51 -9.04
CA MET A 1 -13.90 -5.00 -8.15
C MET A 1 -14.32 -4.71 -6.72
N LYS A 2 -14.34 -5.74 -5.86
CA LYS A 2 -14.52 -5.55 -4.42
C LYS A 2 -13.17 -5.27 -3.77
N VAL A 3 -13.15 -4.32 -2.84
CA VAL A 3 -11.93 -3.82 -2.18
C VAL A 3 -12.12 -3.88 -0.67
N THR A 4 -11.18 -4.49 0.05
CA THR A 4 -11.23 -4.66 1.51
C THR A 4 -9.96 -4.09 2.14
N LYS A 5 -10.10 -3.21 3.14
CA LYS A 5 -8.97 -2.62 3.86
C LYS A 5 -8.27 -3.70 4.70
N LEU A 6 -6.96 -3.85 4.54
CA LEU A 6 -6.15 -4.82 5.30
C LEU A 6 -5.50 -4.18 6.52
N VAL A 7 -4.73 -3.12 6.30
CA VAL A 7 -3.93 -2.44 7.32
C VAL A 7 -3.78 -0.95 7.00
N SER A 8 -3.65 -0.14 8.03
CA SER A 8 -3.41 1.31 7.95
C SER A 8 -2.82 1.75 9.28
N THR A 9 -1.74 2.53 9.23
CA THR A 9 -1.08 3.13 10.38
C THR A 9 -1.39 4.62 10.37
N CYS A 10 -2.03 5.16 11.41
CA CYS A 10 -2.42 6.56 11.47
C CYS A 10 -1.53 7.42 12.38
N ASP A 11 -0.24 7.09 12.46
CA ASP A 11 0.71 7.81 13.31
C ASP A 11 1.48 8.92 12.56
N LEU A 12 1.40 8.95 11.22
CA LEU A 12 1.98 9.99 10.36
C LEU A 12 0.84 10.59 9.52
N LYS A 13 0.86 11.92 9.36
CA LYS A 13 -0.27 12.80 8.97
C LYS A 13 -1.08 12.41 7.73
N ASP A 14 -0.62 11.48 6.90
CA ASP A 14 -1.35 10.85 5.81
C ASP A 14 -1.19 9.34 5.93
N CYS A 15 -2.27 8.60 6.24
CA CYS A 15 -2.18 7.18 6.56
C CYS A 15 -2.11 6.33 5.26
N PRO A 16 -0.96 5.75 4.87
CA PRO A 16 -0.94 4.81 3.76
C PRO A 16 -1.83 3.61 4.10
N THR A 17 -2.62 3.18 3.13
CA THR A 17 -3.62 2.14 3.33
C THR A 17 -3.45 1.06 2.27
N ILE A 18 -3.35 -0.18 2.74
CA ILE A 18 -3.28 -1.35 1.88
C ILE A 18 -4.64 -2.02 1.85
N TYR A 19 -5.13 -2.30 0.64
CA TYR A 19 -6.36 -3.02 0.40
C TYR A 19 -6.08 -4.31 -0.34
N THR A 20 -6.88 -5.34 -0.09
CA THR A 20 -6.96 -6.53 -0.96
C THR A 20 -8.13 -6.39 -1.92
N THR A 21 -7.96 -6.96 -3.11
CA THR A 21 -9.04 -7.09 -4.09
C THR A 21 -9.53 -8.53 -4.16
N ASP A 22 -10.75 -8.72 -4.62
CA ASP A 22 -11.31 -10.04 -4.97
C ASP A 22 -10.56 -10.76 -6.11
N ARG A 23 -9.54 -10.13 -6.70
CA ARG A 23 -8.70 -10.69 -7.77
C ARG A 23 -7.35 -11.21 -7.29
N GLY A 24 -7.10 -11.24 -5.98
CA GLY A 24 -5.82 -11.67 -5.42
C GLY A 24 -4.69 -10.66 -5.60
N THR A 25 -5.04 -9.37 -5.79
CA THR A 25 -4.06 -8.27 -5.88
C THR A 25 -4.21 -7.30 -4.71
N LEU A 26 -3.17 -6.51 -4.47
CA LEU A 26 -3.20 -5.44 -3.48
C LEU A 26 -3.32 -4.09 -4.16
N LEU A 27 -4.07 -3.17 -3.54
CA LEU A 27 -3.99 -1.75 -3.84
C LEU A 27 -3.28 -1.05 -2.70
N VAL A 28 -2.42 -0.11 -3.04
CA VAL A 28 -1.73 0.74 -2.08
C VAL A 28 -2.12 2.18 -2.34
N GLN A 29 -2.66 2.83 -1.31
CA GLN A 29 -2.86 4.28 -1.28
C GLN A 29 -1.78 4.90 -0.40
N GLY A 30 -1.11 5.93 -0.90
CA GLY A 30 -0.07 6.67 -0.17
C GLY A 30 0.35 7.92 -0.94
N GLU A 31 1.33 8.62 -0.40
CA GLU A 31 1.96 9.78 -1.04
C GLU A 31 2.74 9.33 -2.28
N THR A 32 2.66 10.08 -3.37
CA THR A 32 3.49 9.87 -4.56
C THR A 32 4.75 10.75 -4.43
N PRO A 33 5.90 10.22 -4.00
CA PRO A 33 7.07 11.05 -3.74
C PRO A 33 7.58 11.69 -5.04
N ALA A 34 7.94 12.96 -4.97
CA ALA A 34 8.74 13.60 -6.00
C ALA A 34 10.22 13.24 -5.82
N ASP A 35 11.04 13.48 -6.86
CA ASP A 35 12.51 13.39 -6.78
C ASP A 35 13.08 12.00 -6.42
N HIS A 36 12.35 10.93 -6.73
CA HIS A 36 12.79 9.55 -6.49
C HIS A 36 13.90 9.06 -7.44
N GLY A 37 14.21 9.79 -8.52
CA GLY A 37 15.25 9.42 -9.50
C GLY A 37 14.96 8.21 -10.39
N LEU A 38 13.83 7.52 -10.19
CA LEU A 38 13.33 6.43 -11.04
C LEU A 38 12.71 6.94 -12.36
N ASP A 39 12.94 6.22 -13.47
CA ASP A 39 12.18 6.38 -14.72
C ASP A 39 10.90 5.53 -14.67
N ILE A 40 9.76 6.18 -14.43
CA ILE A 40 8.46 5.52 -14.28
C ILE A 40 7.62 5.74 -15.54
N PRO A 41 7.12 4.67 -16.20
CA PRO A 41 6.21 4.79 -17.33
C PRO A 41 4.90 5.53 -16.97
N PRO A 42 4.20 6.17 -17.94
CA PRO A 42 2.99 6.95 -17.67
C PRO A 42 1.81 6.16 -17.06
N HIS A 43 1.85 4.83 -17.10
CA HIS A 43 0.80 3.95 -16.58
C HIS A 43 1.15 3.36 -15.20
N GLU A 44 2.27 3.78 -14.62
CA GLU A 44 2.77 3.33 -13.31
C GLU A 44 2.85 4.52 -12.35
N THR A 45 2.84 4.23 -11.05
CA THR A 45 3.05 5.23 -9.99
C THR A 45 3.86 4.60 -8.87
N VAL A 46 4.69 5.42 -8.22
CA VAL A 46 5.38 5.04 -6.99
C VAL A 46 4.61 5.63 -5.82
N VAL A 47 4.48 4.85 -4.75
CA VAL A 47 3.85 5.26 -3.51
C VAL A 47 4.81 5.01 -2.36
N GLU A 48 4.97 5.99 -1.48
CA GLU A 48 5.78 5.85 -0.28
C GLU A 48 4.97 5.16 0.82
N ILE A 49 5.54 4.11 1.40
CA ILE A 49 4.92 3.32 2.47
C ILE A 49 5.96 3.11 3.59
N PRO A 50 5.63 3.39 4.85
CA PRO A 50 6.47 3.04 5.99
C PRO A 50 6.71 1.53 6.04
N GLU A 51 7.97 1.11 6.20
CA GLU A 51 8.35 -0.29 6.29
C GLU A 51 7.57 -1.05 7.38
N GLN A 52 7.30 -0.38 8.51
CA GLN A 52 6.55 -0.95 9.62
C GLN A 52 5.14 -1.40 9.21
N LEU A 53 4.48 -0.69 8.29
CA LEU A 53 3.16 -1.08 7.79
C LEU A 53 3.23 -2.42 7.04
N ILE A 54 4.29 -2.63 6.27
CA ILE A 54 4.53 -3.88 5.54
C ILE A 54 4.83 -5.02 6.52
N PHE A 55 5.64 -4.78 7.55
CA PHE A 55 5.89 -5.78 8.58
C PHE A 55 4.61 -6.17 9.32
N ASP A 56 3.75 -5.20 9.65
CA ASP A 56 2.47 -5.47 10.30
C ASP A 56 1.50 -6.23 9.39
N LEU A 57 1.48 -5.92 8.09
CA LEU A 57 0.75 -6.70 7.08
C LEU A 57 1.22 -8.16 7.05
N ILE A 58 2.54 -8.39 6.99
CA ILE A 58 3.12 -9.74 6.96
C ILE A 58 2.79 -10.50 8.24
N ARG A 59 2.91 -9.86 9.42
CA ARG A 59 2.59 -10.45 10.73
C ARG A 59 1.12 -10.80 10.88
N LYS A 60 0.22 -9.92 10.43
CA LYS A 60 -1.23 -10.17 10.42
C LYS A 60 -1.59 -11.34 9.50
N GLY A 61 -0.68 -11.67 8.59
CA GLY A 61 -0.78 -12.78 7.67
C GLY A 61 -1.58 -12.37 6.45
N LEU A 62 -1.00 -12.56 5.27
CA LEU A 62 -1.76 -12.69 4.01
C LEU A 62 -2.63 -13.98 4.01
N ARG A 63 -2.95 -14.53 5.19
CA ARG A 63 -3.79 -15.71 5.36
C ARG A 63 -5.24 -15.29 5.21
N GLY A 64 -5.71 -15.39 3.97
CA GLY A 64 -7.07 -15.77 3.58
C GLY A 64 -8.19 -15.13 4.38
N VAL A 65 -8.73 -14.05 3.83
CA VAL A 65 -10.18 -13.80 3.92
C VAL A 65 -10.93 -14.97 3.31
#